data_AF-A0A838TCZ2-F1
#
_entry.id   AF-A0A838TCZ2-F1
#
_cell.length_a   1.000
_cell.length_b   1.000
_cell.length_c   1.000
_cell.angle_alpha   90.00
_cell.angle_beta   90.00
_cell.angle_gamma   90.00
#
_symmetry.space_group_name_H-M   'P 1'
#
loop_
_entity.id
_entity.type
_entity.pdbx_description
1 polymer ?
#
loop_
_entity_poly.entity_id
_entity_poly.type
_entity_poly.pdbx_seq_one_letter_code
_entity_poly.pdbx_strand_id
1 'polypeptide(L)'
;MVRLFLSASLTILLCRALCGQTSTPSPSPSLELGTLTPADLEQAIPLIRDHYVNPKALNEIELRRATLAGVLERLGPRVQLLPAKTGPAATPAPFYREILDGHIGYLRPGDFSRPQLQELDTTLRGFGGKKADAIILDLRGSVAANDCASAAEFAKRFVPKGKALFSLRGPDGKTVREFVSDQAPLYHGLIVLLVDGETAGATEILAAILRFEKHAILIGQTTAG
;
A
#
# COMPACT_ATOMS: atom_id res chain seq x y z
N MET A 1 14.09 -48.62 14.97
CA MET A 1 14.32 -48.35 13.53
C MET A 1 13.16 -49.02 12.81
N VAL A 2 12.16 -48.26 12.35
CA VAL A 2 11.03 -48.80 11.60
C VAL A 2 11.17 -48.24 10.19
N ARG A 3 11.37 -49.13 9.21
CA ARG A 3 11.42 -48.78 7.78
C ARG A 3 10.01 -48.99 7.23
N LEU A 4 9.31 -47.92 6.85
CA LEU A 4 8.15 -48.05 5.98
C LEU A 4 8.65 -48.02 4.54
N PHE A 5 8.33 -49.08 3.79
CA PHE A 5 8.54 -49.13 2.35
C PHE A 5 7.26 -48.64 1.66
N LEU A 6 7.33 -47.51 0.97
CA LEU A 6 6.39 -47.17 -0.10
C LEU A 6 6.94 -47.73 -1.42
N SER A 7 6.05 -48.29 -2.22
CA SER A 7 6.31 -48.78 -3.57
C SER A 7 7.04 -47.74 -4.43
N ALA A 8 8.20 -48.14 -4.95
CA ALA A 8 9.05 -47.54 -5.98
C ALA A 8 9.25 -46.00 -5.96
N SER A 9 10.42 -45.61 -5.45
CA SER A 9 11.11 -44.32 -5.62
C SER A 9 10.65 -43.12 -4.78
N LEU A 10 10.59 -43.27 -3.45
CA LEU A 10 10.98 -42.17 -2.53
C LEU A 10 11.36 -42.72 -1.16
N THR A 11 12.63 -42.60 -0.77
CA THR A 11 13.11 -43.00 0.57
C THR A 11 13.24 -41.77 1.45
N ILE A 12 12.32 -41.57 2.39
CA ILE A 12 12.43 -40.52 3.41
C ILE A 12 13.07 -41.11 4.67
N LEU A 13 14.26 -40.62 5.02
CA LEU A 13 15.03 -41.06 6.19
C LEU A 13 14.62 -40.25 7.43
N LEU A 14 13.80 -40.83 8.31
CA LEU A 14 13.52 -40.23 9.64
C LEU A 14 14.57 -40.67 10.67
N CYS A 15 15.39 -39.74 11.13
CA CYS A 15 16.42 -39.98 12.15
C CYS A 15 15.81 -39.90 13.57
N ARG A 16 16.00 -40.95 14.38
CA ARG A 16 15.69 -40.96 15.82
C ARG A 16 16.86 -40.32 16.57
N ALA A 17 16.66 -39.13 17.13
CA ALA A 17 17.67 -38.48 17.96
C ALA A 17 17.80 -39.20 19.32
N LEU A 18 18.93 -39.87 19.55
CA LEU A 18 19.45 -40.09 20.89
C LEU A 18 20.29 -38.87 21.30
N CYS A 19 20.17 -38.52 22.57
CA CYS A 19 20.75 -37.36 23.23
C CYS A 19 22.28 -37.31 23.09
N GLY A 20 22.83 -36.12 22.81
CA GLY A 20 24.27 -35.82 22.81
C GLY A 20 24.55 -34.53 22.04
N GLN A 21 24.89 -33.45 22.74
CA GLN A 21 25.14 -32.13 22.14
C GLN A 21 26.42 -32.12 21.29
N THR A 22 26.28 -31.81 20.00
CA THR A 22 27.23 -30.98 19.22
C THR A 22 26.44 -30.32 18.08
N SER A 23 26.39 -28.99 18.08
CA SER A 23 25.71 -28.17 17.07
C SER A 23 26.52 -28.16 15.77
N THR A 24 26.22 -29.09 14.87
CA THR A 24 26.53 -28.98 13.44
C THR A 24 25.25 -28.59 12.70
N PRO A 25 25.30 -27.73 11.66
CA PRO A 25 24.13 -27.40 10.88
C PRO A 25 23.57 -28.69 10.28
N SER A 26 22.34 -29.03 10.68
CA SER A 26 21.62 -30.17 10.11
C SER A 26 21.51 -29.93 8.60
N PRO A 27 21.84 -30.90 7.74
CA PRO A 27 21.58 -30.75 6.31
C PRO A 27 20.07 -30.57 6.16
N SER A 28 19.65 -29.44 5.60
CA SER A 28 18.30 -29.31 5.05
C SER A 28 18.11 -30.52 4.14
N PRO A 29 17.03 -31.30 4.28
CA PRO A 29 16.77 -32.39 3.36
C PRO A 29 16.54 -31.78 1.97
N SER A 30 17.59 -31.79 1.15
CA SER A 30 17.56 -31.37 -0.25
C SER A 30 16.84 -32.44 -1.06
N LEU A 31 15.56 -32.63 -0.80
CA LEU A 31 14.68 -33.23 -1.80
C LEU A 31 14.57 -32.20 -2.92
N GLU A 32 14.90 -32.57 -4.15
CA GLU A 32 14.60 -31.75 -5.31
C GLU A 32 13.08 -31.71 -5.48
N LEU A 33 12.42 -30.78 -4.78
CA LEU A 33 10.96 -30.56 -4.82
C LEU A 33 10.44 -30.43 -6.26
N GLY A 34 11.29 -30.04 -7.21
CA GLY A 34 10.97 -29.95 -8.64
C GLY A 34 10.79 -31.29 -9.37
N THR A 35 11.13 -32.42 -8.76
CA THR A 35 11.01 -33.76 -9.35
C THR A 35 9.74 -34.51 -8.93
N LEU A 36 9.00 -33.96 -7.96
CA LEU A 36 7.78 -34.57 -7.42
C LEU A 36 6.61 -34.36 -8.39
N THR A 37 5.82 -35.41 -8.59
CA THR A 37 4.56 -35.30 -9.36
C THR A 37 3.47 -34.63 -8.52
N PRO A 38 2.39 -34.12 -9.15
CA PRO A 38 1.26 -33.57 -8.39
C PRO A 38 0.66 -34.57 -7.38
N ALA A 39 0.63 -35.86 -7.71
CA ALA A 39 0.15 -36.90 -6.82
C ALA A 39 1.07 -37.08 -5.59
N ASP A 40 2.38 -36.99 -5.79
CA ASP A 40 3.36 -37.08 -4.69
C ASP A 40 3.22 -35.89 -3.73
N LEU A 41 2.95 -34.70 -4.26
CA LEU A 41 2.74 -33.49 -3.45
C LEU A 41 1.47 -33.58 -2.60
N GLU A 42 0.37 -34.08 -3.16
CA GLU A 42 -0.91 -34.28 -2.45
C GLU A 42 -0.78 -35.34 -1.34
N GLN A 43 0.03 -36.37 -1.54
CA GLN A 43 0.22 -37.43 -0.54
C GLN A 43 1.30 -37.11 0.50
N ALA A 44 2.32 -36.33 0.14
CA ALA A 44 3.43 -36.01 1.03
C ALA A 44 2.98 -35.18 2.25
N ILE A 45 2.11 -34.20 2.05
CA ILE A 45 1.70 -33.29 3.12
C ILE A 45 0.95 -34.03 4.26
N PRO A 46 -0.08 -34.87 3.99
CA PRO A 46 -0.72 -35.69 5.01
C PRO A 46 0.25 -36.64 5.72
N LEU A 47 1.11 -37.32 4.97
CA LEU A 47 2.09 -38.26 5.54
C LEU A 47 3.07 -37.57 6.48
N ILE A 48 3.56 -36.38 6.10
CA ILE A 48 4.42 -35.57 6.96
C ILE A 48 3.66 -35.16 8.20
N ARG A 49 2.43 -34.62 8.07
CA ARG A 49 1.60 -34.19 9.21
C ARG A 49 1.34 -35.32 10.21
N ASP A 50 1.01 -36.51 9.72
CA ASP A 50 0.63 -37.67 10.55
C ASP A 50 1.83 -38.32 11.25
N HIS A 51 3.04 -38.13 10.70
CA HIS A 51 4.27 -38.73 11.23
C HIS A 51 5.27 -37.72 11.81
N TYR A 52 4.92 -36.43 11.86
CA TYR A 52 5.77 -35.40 12.47
C TYR A 52 5.66 -35.41 14.01
N VAL A 53 6.80 -35.18 14.67
CA VAL A 53 6.94 -35.23 16.14
C VAL A 53 6.01 -34.24 16.87
N ASN A 54 5.53 -33.19 16.18
CA ASN A 54 4.56 -32.23 16.72
C ASN A 54 3.44 -31.90 15.71
N PRO A 55 2.28 -32.57 15.77
CA PRO A 55 1.17 -32.33 14.84
C PRO A 55 0.55 -30.93 14.98
N LYS A 56 0.73 -30.24 16.12
CA LYS A 56 0.24 -28.86 16.30
C LYS A 56 1.06 -27.83 15.53
N ALA A 57 2.31 -28.16 15.19
CA ALA A 57 3.20 -27.30 14.39
C ALA A 57 2.86 -27.30 12.89
N LEU A 58 2.11 -28.31 12.43
CA LEU A 58 1.61 -28.43 11.05
C LEU A 58 0.09 -28.31 11.00
N ASN A 59 -0.47 -27.37 11.76
CA ASN A 59 -1.87 -27.03 11.64
C ASN A 59 -2.15 -26.32 10.31
N GLU A 60 -3.43 -26.24 9.93
CA GLU A 60 -3.85 -25.69 8.64
C GLU A 60 -3.38 -24.25 8.42
N ILE A 61 -3.31 -23.45 9.49
CA ILE A 61 -2.88 -22.05 9.40
C ILE A 61 -1.37 -21.98 9.09
N GLU A 62 -0.55 -22.80 9.76
CA GLU A 62 0.89 -22.85 9.48
C GLU A 62 1.19 -23.36 8.07
N LEU A 63 0.44 -24.37 7.61
CA LEU A 63 0.58 -24.88 6.25
C LEU A 63 0.24 -23.78 5.22
N ARG A 64 -0.89 -23.08 5.40
CA ARG A 64 -1.29 -21.96 4.54
C ARG A 64 -0.24 -20.83 4.55
N ARG A 65 0.34 -20.52 5.72
CA ARG A 65 1.45 -19.56 5.83
C ARG A 65 2.70 -20.00 5.07
N ALA A 66 3.10 -21.26 5.20
CA ALA A 66 4.25 -21.81 4.51
C ALA A 66 4.05 -21.82 2.98
N THR A 67 2.85 -22.20 2.51
CA THR A 67 2.49 -22.09 1.09
C THR A 67 2.60 -20.65 0.60
N LEU A 68 2.03 -19.69 1.34
CA LEU A 68 2.11 -18.28 0.97
C LEU A 68 3.56 -17.76 0.94
N ALA A 69 4.37 -18.12 1.94
CA ALA A 69 5.78 -17.75 1.99
C ALA A 69 6.56 -18.27 0.77
N GLY A 70 6.37 -19.55 0.40
CA GLY A 70 7.00 -20.13 -0.78
C GLY A 70 6.53 -19.49 -2.10
N VAL A 71 5.26 -19.10 -2.19
CA VAL A 71 4.74 -18.34 -3.35
C VAL A 71 5.42 -16.97 -3.42
N LEU A 72 5.53 -16.24 -2.30
CA LEU A 72 6.17 -14.92 -2.27
C LEU A 72 7.65 -14.98 -2.61
N GLU A 73 8.38 -15.99 -2.11
CA GLU A 73 9.79 -16.21 -2.45
C GLU A 73 9.98 -16.40 -3.96
N ARG A 74 9.08 -17.15 -4.60
CA ARG A 74 9.12 -17.40 -6.05
C ARG A 74 8.72 -16.19 -6.90
N LEU A 75 7.84 -15.33 -6.39
CA LEU A 75 7.45 -14.08 -7.06
C LEU A 75 8.51 -12.99 -6.93
N GLY A 76 9.42 -13.11 -5.96
CA GLY A 76 10.50 -12.16 -5.71
C GLY A 76 10.01 -10.80 -5.19
N PRO A 77 10.87 -9.77 -5.16
CA PRO A 77 10.59 -8.48 -4.53
C PRO A 77 9.51 -7.62 -5.23
N ARG A 78 8.87 -8.15 -6.28
CA ARG A 78 7.84 -7.44 -7.06
C ARG A 78 6.45 -7.49 -6.42
N VAL A 79 6.26 -8.30 -5.37
CA VAL A 79 4.99 -8.45 -4.67
C VAL A 79 5.22 -8.27 -3.17
N GLN A 80 4.49 -7.34 -2.57
CA GLN A 80 4.52 -7.09 -1.13
C GLN A 80 3.11 -7.23 -0.55
N LEU A 81 2.97 -8.02 0.51
CA LEU A 81 1.73 -8.07 1.28
C LEU A 81 1.79 -7.00 2.36
N LEU A 82 0.89 -6.03 2.27
CA LEU A 82 0.68 -5.04 3.31
C LEU A 82 -0.44 -5.52 4.23
N PRO A 83 -0.25 -5.56 5.56
CA PRO A 83 -1.34 -5.87 6.49
C PRO A 83 -2.45 -4.84 6.33
N ALA A 84 -3.70 -5.29 6.27
CA ALA A 84 -4.85 -4.39 6.25
C ALA A 84 -4.84 -3.55 7.54
N LYS A 85 -4.74 -2.22 7.42
CA LYS A 85 -4.89 -1.27 8.54
C LYS A 85 -6.31 -1.39 9.08
N THR A 86 -6.52 -2.30 10.01
CA THR A 86 -7.82 -2.56 10.64
C THR A 86 -7.96 -1.60 11.82
N GLY A 87 -8.09 -0.31 11.51
CA GLY A 87 -8.48 0.71 12.47
C GLY A 87 -10.00 0.87 12.48
N PRO A 88 -10.60 1.42 13.56
CA PRO A 88 -11.98 1.87 13.51
C PRO A 88 -12.15 2.81 12.32
N ALA A 89 -13.31 2.74 11.63
CA ALA A 89 -13.64 3.64 10.53
C ALA A 89 -13.32 5.07 10.96
N ALA A 90 -12.32 5.67 10.30
CA ALA A 90 -11.77 6.93 10.70
C ALA A 90 -12.90 7.96 10.79
N THR A 91 -12.99 8.66 11.93
CA THR A 91 -13.83 9.87 12.02
C THR A 91 -13.46 10.77 10.83
N PRO A 92 -14.44 11.26 10.04
CA PRO A 92 -14.16 12.14 8.91
C PRO A 92 -13.24 13.27 9.37
N ALA A 93 -12.06 13.37 8.76
CA ALA A 93 -11.11 14.40 9.13
C ALA A 93 -11.77 15.76 8.86
N PRO A 94 -11.86 16.66 9.86
CA PRO A 94 -12.56 17.92 9.69
C PRO A 94 -11.83 18.81 8.69
N PHE A 95 -12.59 19.56 7.88
CA PHE A 95 -12.04 20.60 7.04
C PHE A 95 -11.62 21.78 7.92
N TYR A 96 -10.33 22.16 7.88
CA TYR A 96 -9.81 23.29 8.63
C TYR A 96 -9.27 24.37 7.69
N ARG A 97 -9.53 25.63 8.02
CA ARG A 97 -9.03 26.79 7.26
C ARG A 97 -8.65 27.94 8.18
N GLU A 98 -7.55 28.59 7.88
CA GLU A 98 -7.08 29.78 8.57
C GLU A 98 -6.31 30.69 7.60
N ILE A 99 -6.19 31.97 7.93
CA ILE A 99 -5.28 32.89 7.24
C ILE A 99 -4.18 33.28 8.23
N LEU A 100 -2.96 32.87 7.91
CA LEU A 100 -1.76 33.18 8.66
C LEU A 100 -1.16 34.47 8.12
N ASP A 101 -0.72 35.34 9.04
CA ASP A 101 -0.07 36.61 8.73
C ASP A 101 -0.83 37.51 7.73
N GLY A 102 -2.16 37.36 7.66
CA GLY A 102 -3.04 38.11 6.77
C GLY A 102 -2.99 37.74 5.28
N HIS A 103 -2.03 36.93 4.83
CA HIS A 103 -1.78 36.68 3.39
C HIS A 103 -1.44 35.22 3.04
N ILE A 104 -1.32 34.32 4.01
CA ILE A 104 -1.03 32.90 3.76
C ILE A 104 -2.26 32.07 4.14
N GLY A 105 -2.87 31.40 3.17
CA GLY A 105 -4.01 30.53 3.42
C GLY A 105 -3.56 29.16 3.93
N TYR A 106 -3.92 28.79 5.16
CA TYR A 106 -3.72 27.44 5.67
C TYR A 106 -4.98 26.60 5.46
N LEU A 107 -4.83 25.40 4.89
CA LEU A 107 -5.93 24.50 4.54
C LEU A 107 -5.60 23.06 4.96
N ARG A 108 -6.54 22.42 5.65
CA ARG A 108 -6.58 20.96 5.83
C ARG A 108 -7.84 20.42 5.16
N PRO A 109 -7.73 19.78 3.99
CA PRO A 109 -8.87 19.50 3.14
C PRO A 109 -9.80 18.41 3.66
N GLY A 110 -9.37 17.57 4.62
CA GLY A 110 -10.21 16.57 5.31
C GLY A 110 -10.18 15.16 4.68
N ASP A 111 -11.36 14.52 4.56
CA ASP A 111 -11.66 13.19 4.01
C ASP A 111 -11.86 13.13 2.47
N PHE A 112 -11.68 14.24 1.74
CA PHE A 112 -11.80 14.32 0.27
C PHE A 112 -13.22 14.02 -0.25
N SER A 113 -14.25 14.18 0.59
CA SER A 113 -15.64 14.03 0.18
C SER A 113 -16.16 15.24 -0.63
N ARG A 114 -17.30 15.06 -1.31
CA ARG A 114 -17.97 16.14 -2.06
C ARG A 114 -18.30 17.38 -1.22
N PRO A 115 -18.79 17.26 0.04
CA PRO A 115 -18.98 18.43 0.92
C PRO A 115 -17.67 19.20 1.17
N GLN A 116 -16.55 18.49 1.36
CA GLN A 116 -15.27 19.15 1.59
C GLN A 116 -14.69 19.80 0.34
N LEU A 117 -14.96 19.23 -0.84
CA LEU A 117 -14.66 19.89 -2.11
C LEU A 117 -15.40 21.24 -2.24
N GLN A 118 -16.66 21.30 -1.79
CA GLN A 118 -17.44 22.55 -1.78
C GLN A 118 -16.87 23.57 -0.77
N GLU A 119 -16.42 23.11 0.40
CA GLU A 119 -15.73 23.96 1.37
C GLU A 119 -14.40 24.49 0.82
N LEU A 120 -13.64 23.66 0.10
CA LEU A 120 -12.43 24.08 -0.59
C LEU A 120 -12.74 25.15 -1.63
N ASP A 121 -13.74 24.94 -2.48
CA ASP A 121 -14.15 25.92 -3.49
C ASP A 121 -14.51 27.27 -2.88
N THR A 122 -15.28 27.24 -1.80
CA THR A 122 -15.69 28.45 -1.06
C THR A 122 -14.47 29.15 -0.48
N THR A 123 -13.53 28.40 0.10
CA THR A 123 -12.32 28.94 0.72
C THR A 123 -11.38 29.57 -0.31
N LEU A 124 -11.10 28.88 -1.42
CA LEU A 124 -10.21 29.38 -2.47
C LEU A 124 -10.78 30.63 -3.16
N ARG A 125 -12.10 30.70 -3.38
CA ARG A 125 -12.73 31.93 -3.88
C ARG A 125 -12.60 33.09 -2.89
N GLY A 126 -12.70 32.80 -1.58
CA GLY A 126 -12.50 33.78 -0.52
C GLY A 126 -11.07 34.35 -0.47
N PHE A 127 -10.06 33.56 -0.86
CA PHE A 127 -8.67 33.99 -0.92
C PHE A 127 -8.40 35.03 -2.00
N GLY A 128 -9.13 34.99 -3.12
CA GLY A 128 -9.05 36.02 -4.16
C GLY A 128 -9.40 37.42 -3.66
N GLY A 129 -10.36 37.53 -2.74
CA GLY A 129 -10.74 38.80 -2.13
C GLY A 129 -9.77 39.30 -1.05
N LYS A 130 -9.00 38.40 -0.45
CA LYS A 130 -8.07 38.70 0.66
C LYS A 130 -6.60 38.79 0.22
N LYS A 131 -6.30 38.64 -1.07
CA LYS A 131 -4.94 38.62 -1.65
C LYS A 131 -4.03 37.60 -0.95
N ALA A 132 -4.52 36.37 -0.76
CA ALA A 132 -3.65 35.32 -0.23
C ALA A 132 -2.69 34.80 -1.32
N ASP A 133 -1.44 35.25 -1.26
CA ASP A 133 -0.44 35.02 -2.31
C ASP A 133 0.18 33.60 -2.23
N ALA A 134 0.07 32.96 -1.08
CA ALA A 134 0.52 31.59 -0.84
C ALA A 134 -0.52 30.78 -0.05
N ILE A 135 -0.52 29.46 -0.25
CA ILE A 135 -1.26 28.51 0.57
C ILE A 135 -0.35 27.42 1.13
N ILE A 136 -0.67 26.99 2.34
CA ILE A 136 -0.15 25.78 2.97
C ILE A 136 -1.28 24.76 2.96
N LEU A 137 -1.10 23.66 2.23
CA LEU A 137 -2.01 22.53 2.22
C LEU A 137 -1.46 21.43 3.14
N ASP A 138 -2.10 21.25 4.29
CA ASP A 138 -1.73 20.21 5.24
C ASP A 138 -2.39 18.88 4.90
N LEU A 139 -1.58 17.92 4.43
CA LEU A 139 -1.98 16.56 4.07
C LEU A 139 -1.52 15.53 5.11
N ARG A 140 -1.09 15.97 6.29
CA ARG A 140 -0.62 15.10 7.38
C ARG A 140 -1.76 14.38 8.09
N GLY A 141 -1.49 13.17 8.57
CA GLY A 141 -2.46 12.34 9.30
C GLY A 141 -3.76 12.11 8.52
N SER A 142 -3.73 12.25 7.20
CA SER A 142 -4.88 11.98 6.34
C SER A 142 -4.96 10.48 6.13
N VAL A 143 -5.99 9.85 6.68
CA VAL A 143 -6.21 8.42 6.50
C VAL A 143 -6.41 8.15 5.01
N ALA A 144 -5.89 7.02 4.52
CA ALA A 144 -5.93 6.63 3.11
C ALA A 144 -7.34 6.81 2.52
N ALA A 145 -7.56 7.93 1.84
CA ALA A 145 -8.75 8.12 1.04
C ALA A 145 -8.54 7.29 -0.23
N ASN A 146 -9.36 6.26 -0.39
CA ASN A 146 -9.17 5.24 -1.44
C ASN A 146 -9.71 5.67 -2.81
N ASP A 147 -10.18 6.91 -2.96
CA ASP A 147 -10.80 7.39 -4.19
C ASP A 147 -9.87 8.30 -5.01
N CYS A 148 -9.26 7.71 -6.04
CA CYS A 148 -8.45 8.42 -7.02
C CYS A 148 -9.26 9.51 -7.75
N ALA A 149 -10.56 9.30 -8.01
CA ALA A 149 -11.38 10.27 -8.73
C ALA A 149 -11.57 11.54 -7.89
N SER A 150 -11.76 11.40 -6.58
CA SER A 150 -11.80 12.52 -5.64
C SER A 150 -10.48 13.31 -5.63
N ALA A 151 -9.32 12.65 -5.68
CA ALA A 151 -8.03 13.34 -5.81
C ALA A 151 -7.97 14.22 -7.08
N ALA A 152 -8.47 13.70 -8.21
CA ALA A 152 -8.56 14.46 -9.46
C ALA A 152 -9.44 15.71 -9.30
N GLU A 153 -10.60 15.58 -8.65
CA GLU A 153 -11.53 16.69 -8.45
C GLU A 153 -10.96 17.82 -7.59
N PHE A 154 -10.19 17.47 -6.54
CA PHE A 154 -9.46 18.44 -5.74
C PHE A 154 -8.32 19.08 -6.56
N ALA A 155 -7.55 18.29 -7.30
CA ALA A 155 -6.41 18.78 -8.08
C ALA A 155 -6.81 19.81 -9.16
N LYS A 156 -8.00 19.63 -9.77
CA LYS A 156 -8.57 20.56 -10.76
C LYS A 156 -8.69 22.01 -10.26
N ARG A 157 -8.72 22.25 -8.94
CA ARG A 157 -8.78 23.60 -8.36
C ARG A 157 -7.45 24.35 -8.44
N PHE A 158 -6.36 23.65 -8.72
CA PHE A 158 -5.01 24.21 -8.76
C PHE A 158 -4.39 24.08 -10.16
N VAL A 159 -4.73 23.00 -10.88
CA VAL A 159 -4.13 22.63 -12.17
C VAL A 159 -4.91 23.23 -13.35
N PRO A 160 -4.23 23.92 -14.29
CA PRO A 160 -4.87 24.48 -15.48
C PRO A 160 -5.62 23.47 -16.35
N LYS A 161 -6.72 23.93 -16.97
CA LYS A 161 -7.49 23.14 -17.94
C LYS A 161 -6.59 22.56 -19.04
N GLY A 162 -6.82 21.31 -19.40
CA GLY A 162 -6.12 20.57 -20.45
C GLY A 162 -4.83 19.88 -19.98
N LYS A 163 -4.39 20.09 -18.73
CA LYS A 163 -3.23 19.39 -18.17
C LYS A 163 -3.62 18.02 -17.63
N ALA A 164 -2.76 17.03 -17.90
CA ALA A 164 -2.90 15.70 -17.33
C ALA A 164 -2.70 15.76 -15.81
N LEU A 165 -3.52 15.02 -15.07
CA LEU A 165 -3.41 14.89 -13.62
C LEU A 165 -2.66 13.59 -13.31
N PHE A 166 -3.23 12.45 -13.71
CA PHE A 166 -2.61 11.14 -13.58
C PHE A 166 -3.30 10.13 -14.49
N SER A 167 -2.71 8.94 -14.64
CA SER A 167 -3.32 7.81 -15.32
C SER A 167 -3.33 6.57 -14.45
N LEU A 168 -4.37 5.76 -14.59
CA LEU A 168 -4.46 4.44 -14.00
C LEU A 168 -4.01 3.42 -15.03
N ARG A 169 -3.04 2.58 -14.67
CA ARG A 169 -2.54 1.51 -15.52
C ARG A 169 -3.01 0.16 -14.98
N GLY A 170 -3.43 -0.72 -15.89
CA GLY A 170 -3.80 -2.08 -15.58
C GLY A 170 -2.58 -2.96 -15.33
N PRO A 171 -2.79 -4.21 -14.87
CA PRO A 171 -1.70 -5.17 -14.65
C PRO A 171 -0.89 -5.48 -15.92
N ASP A 172 -1.49 -5.34 -17.10
CA ASP A 172 -0.83 -5.48 -18.40
C ASP A 172 -0.03 -4.24 -18.82
N GLY A 173 0.05 -3.23 -17.94
CA GLY A 173 0.76 -1.97 -18.17
C GLY A 173 0.01 -0.98 -19.05
N LYS A 174 -1.16 -1.33 -19.59
CA LYS A 174 -1.94 -0.43 -20.45
C LYS A 174 -2.69 0.60 -19.61
N THR A 175 -2.82 1.80 -20.15
CA THR A 175 -3.65 2.85 -19.54
C THR A 175 -5.10 2.41 -19.58
N VAL A 176 -5.69 2.22 -18.40
CA VAL A 176 -7.12 1.92 -18.22
C VAL A 176 -7.93 3.22 -18.21
N ARG A 177 -7.37 4.27 -17.62
CA ARG A 177 -8.04 5.57 -17.51
C ARG A 177 -7.04 6.69 -17.39
N GLU A 178 -7.33 7.81 -18.04
CA GLU A 178 -6.59 9.06 -17.91
C GLU A 178 -7.46 10.11 -17.24
N PHE A 179 -6.87 10.90 -16.36
CA PHE A 179 -7.51 12.02 -15.69
C PHE A 179 -6.84 13.30 -16.15
N VAL A 180 -7.64 14.23 -16.67
CA VAL A 180 -7.19 15.53 -17.19
C VAL A 180 -8.01 16.61 -16.49
N SER A 181 -7.38 17.76 -16.23
CA SER A 181 -8.11 18.92 -15.72
C SER A 181 -9.03 19.48 -16.80
N ASP A 182 -10.31 19.59 -16.51
CA ASP A 182 -11.36 20.02 -17.45
C ASP A 182 -11.89 21.44 -17.17
N GLN A 183 -11.38 22.09 -16.13
CA GLN A 183 -11.82 23.40 -15.66
C GLN A 183 -10.65 24.35 -15.38
N ALA A 184 -10.94 25.65 -15.32
CA ALA A 184 -9.96 26.64 -14.90
C ALA A 184 -9.65 26.48 -13.40
N PRO A 185 -8.39 26.68 -12.98
CA PRO A 185 -8.03 26.55 -11.58
C PRO A 185 -8.60 27.71 -10.79
N LEU A 186 -9.01 27.45 -9.55
CA LEU A 186 -9.49 28.46 -8.61
C LEU A 186 -8.32 29.19 -7.92
N TYR A 187 -7.16 28.56 -7.81
CA TYR A 187 -5.99 29.12 -7.14
C TYR A 187 -4.75 29.11 -8.03
N HIS A 188 -4.00 30.21 -8.01
CA HIS A 188 -2.85 30.45 -8.89
C HIS A 188 -1.55 30.80 -8.15
N GLY A 189 -1.60 31.03 -6.84
CA GLY A 189 -0.44 31.43 -6.04
C GLY A 189 0.50 30.27 -5.68
N LEU A 190 1.43 30.55 -4.77
CA LEU A 190 2.41 29.58 -4.29
C LEU A 190 1.74 28.51 -3.44
N ILE A 191 2.15 27.25 -3.62
CA ILE A 191 1.60 26.11 -2.90
C ILE A 191 2.73 25.41 -2.14
N VAL A 192 2.56 25.30 -0.82
CA VAL A 192 3.39 24.47 0.05
C VAL A 192 2.54 23.32 0.57
N LEU A 193 3.08 22.10 0.54
CA LEU A 193 2.43 20.89 1.00
C LEU A 193 3.12 20.39 2.26
N LEU A 194 2.35 20.08 3.30
CA LEU A 194 2.85 19.36 4.48
C LEU A 194 2.44 17.89 4.36
N VAL A 195 3.42 16.99 4.44
CA VAL A 195 3.22 15.54 4.29
C VAL A 195 3.94 14.77 5.40
N ASP A 196 3.41 13.61 5.77
CA ASP A 196 4.03 12.70 6.73
C ASP A 196 3.93 11.23 6.29
N GLY A 197 4.47 10.32 7.09
CA GLY A 197 4.39 8.88 6.82
C GLY A 197 2.98 8.28 6.88
N GLU A 198 1.97 9.07 7.27
CA GLU A 198 0.56 8.67 7.22
C GLU A 198 -0.18 9.22 5.99
N THR A 199 0.39 10.20 5.27
CA THR A 199 -0.14 10.67 3.99
C THR A 199 -0.19 9.50 3.00
N ALA A 200 -1.41 9.10 2.61
CA ALA A 200 -1.65 7.90 1.81
C ALA A 200 -2.76 8.07 0.75
N GLY A 201 -2.67 7.35 -0.37
CA GLY A 201 -3.75 7.19 -1.34
C GLY A 201 -4.10 8.48 -2.10
N ALA A 202 -5.36 8.93 -2.05
CA ALA A 202 -5.81 10.14 -2.75
C ALA A 202 -5.01 11.41 -2.36
N THR A 203 -4.53 11.48 -1.11
CA THR A 203 -3.72 12.60 -0.63
C THR A 203 -2.31 12.58 -1.23
N GLU A 204 -1.71 11.39 -1.40
CA GLU A 204 -0.45 11.22 -2.13
C GLU A 204 -0.59 11.57 -3.59
N ILE A 205 -1.69 11.13 -4.23
CA ILE A 205 -2.00 11.46 -5.62
C ILE A 205 -2.10 12.99 -5.77
N LEU A 206 -2.83 13.68 -4.89
CA LEU A 206 -2.93 15.13 -4.91
C LEU A 206 -1.54 15.78 -4.72
N ALA A 207 -0.76 15.31 -3.75
CA ALA A 207 0.58 15.84 -3.50
C ALA A 207 1.50 15.69 -4.71
N ALA A 208 1.47 14.52 -5.36
CA ALA A 208 2.23 14.25 -6.57
C ALA A 208 1.81 15.17 -7.72
N ILE A 209 0.51 15.29 -8.00
CA ILE A 209 0.00 16.19 -9.05
C ILE A 209 0.48 17.63 -8.81
N LEU A 210 0.32 18.15 -7.60
CA LEU A 210 0.71 19.53 -7.28
C LEU A 210 2.22 19.73 -7.32
N ARG A 211 3.01 18.72 -6.94
CA ARG A 211 4.47 18.75 -7.10
C ARG A 211 4.87 18.89 -8.56
N PHE A 212 4.28 18.08 -9.44
CA PHE A 212 4.67 18.01 -10.85
C PHE A 212 4.09 19.17 -11.67
N GLU A 213 2.79 19.45 -11.55
CA GLU A 213 2.10 20.44 -12.39
C GLU A 213 2.18 21.87 -11.84
N LYS A 214 2.34 22.03 -10.52
CA LYS A 214 2.34 23.34 -9.85
C LYS A 214 3.66 23.69 -9.20
N HIS A 215 4.68 22.83 -9.33
CA HIS A 215 5.98 22.99 -8.67
C HIS A 215 5.82 23.27 -7.17
N ALA A 216 4.82 22.65 -6.53
CA ALA A 216 4.55 22.83 -5.13
C ALA A 216 5.72 22.33 -4.28
N ILE A 217 6.02 23.06 -3.20
CA ILE A 217 7.11 22.70 -2.28
C ILE A 217 6.58 21.66 -1.30
N LEU A 218 7.21 20.49 -1.22
CA LEU A 218 6.86 19.46 -0.24
C LEU A 218 7.75 19.57 0.98
N ILE A 219 7.15 19.60 2.17
CA ILE A 219 7.84 19.65 3.45
C ILE A 219 7.30 18.53 4.35
N GLY A 220 8.21 17.78 4.96
CA GLY A 220 7.87 16.76 5.95
C GLY A 220 8.62 15.46 5.72
N GLN A 221 7.91 14.33 5.84
CA GLN A 221 8.50 12.99 5.73
C GLN A 221 8.11 12.31 4.41
N THR A 222 8.79 11.22 4.06
CA THR A 222 8.35 10.32 3.00
C THR A 222 6.93 9.83 3.30
N THR A 223 6.06 9.85 2.29
CA THR A 223 4.66 9.39 2.38
C THR A 223 4.58 7.87 2.48
N ALA A 224 3.37 7.32 2.57
CA ALA A 224 3.17 5.89 2.80
C ALA A 224 3.57 4.98 1.62
N GLY A 225 3.58 5.48 0.36
CA GLY A 225 3.82 4.67 -0.84
C GLY A 225 4.28 5.43 -2.08
#